data_AF-A0ABD0Q2C0-F1
#
_entry.id   AF-A0ABD0Q2C0-F1
#
_cell.length_a   1.000
_cell.length_b   1.000
_cell.length_c   1.000
_cell.angle_alpha   90.00
_cell.angle_beta   90.00
_cell.angle_gamma   90.00
#
_symmetry.space_group_name_H-M   'P 1'
#
loop_
_entity.id
_entity.type
_entity.pdbx_description
1 polymer ?
#
loop_
_entity_poly.entity_id
_entity_poly.type
_entity_poly.pdbx_seq_one_letter_code
_entity_poly.pdbx_strand_id
1 'polypeptide(L)' 'MFTWTRAGNKIQEPQKLQVNRTEDGLYDAVSWLTFIPQTSDHNTSFGCEVQHTALVKPILEEFTPHIT' A
#
# COMPACT_ATOMS: atom_id res chain seq x y z
N MET A 1 -6.16 -5.34 -6.20
CA MET A 1 -6.41 -5.15 -4.75
C MET A 1 -5.12 -4.69 -4.12
N PHE A 2 -5.20 -3.66 -3.28
CA PHE A 2 -4.09 -3.18 -2.47
C PHE A 2 -4.19 -3.79 -1.08
N THR A 3 -3.05 -4.11 -0.47
CA THR A 3 -2.96 -4.51 0.94
C THR A 3 -1.75 -3.85 1.55
N TRP A 4 -1.95 -3.13 2.65
CA TRP A 4 -0.86 -2.48 3.37
C TRP A 4 -0.39 -3.34 4.54
N THR A 5 0.91 -3.31 4.81
CA THR A 5 1.54 -4.00 5.93
C THR A 5 2.40 -3.05 6.77
N ARG A 6 2.50 -3.34 8.07
CA ARG A 6 3.36 -2.65 9.05
C ARG A 6 4.11 -3.72 9.83
N ALA A 7 5.44 -3.70 9.76
CA ALA A 7 6.29 -4.78 10.27
C ALA A 7 5.88 -6.17 9.74
N GLY A 8 5.50 -6.27 8.47
CA GLY A 8 4.98 -7.49 7.84
C GLY A 8 3.56 -7.90 8.23
N ASN A 9 2.93 -7.23 9.20
CA ASN A 9 1.55 -7.51 9.60
C ASN A 9 0.57 -6.70 8.78
N LYS A 10 -0.51 -7.33 8.29
CA LYS A 10 -1.55 -6.65 7.52
C LYS A 10 -2.26 -5.58 8.35
N ILE A 11 -2.37 -4.39 7.78
CA ILE A 11 -3.10 -3.27 8.37
C ILE A 11 -4.58 -3.36 7.97
N GLN A 12 -5.48 -3.35 8.96
CA GLN A 12 -6.94 -3.37 8.73
C GLN A 12 -7.59 -1.98 8.69
N GLU A 13 -6.85 -0.93 9.06
CA GLU A 13 -7.31 0.46 9.11
C GLU A 13 -7.81 0.99 7.76
N PRO A 14 -8.62 2.08 7.75
CA PRO A 14 -9.24 2.56 6.53
C PRO A 14 -8.22 3.00 5.50
N GLN A 15 -8.09 2.20 4.45
CA GLN A 15 -7.36 2.53 3.24
C GLN A 15 -8.28 3.35 2.35
N LYS A 16 -7.79 4.49 1.84
CA LYS A 16 -8.48 5.17 0.74
C LYS A 16 -8.03 4.55 -0.58
N LEU A 17 -8.96 4.35 -1.49
CA LEU A 17 -8.69 3.85 -2.83
C LEU A 17 -9.36 4.78 -3.84
N GLN A 18 -8.57 5.28 -4.78
CA GLN A 18 -9.07 5.91 -5.99
C GLN A 18 -8.76 5.00 -7.17
N VAL A 19 -9.74 4.85 -8.07
CA VAL A 19 -9.58 4.15 -9.34
C VAL A 19 -10.10 5.06 -10.43
N ASN A 20 -9.28 5.31 -11.45
CA ASN A 20 -9.61 6.14 -12.59
C ASN A 20 -9.49 5.28 -13.86
N ARG A 21 -10.42 5.47 -14.81
CA ARG A 21 -10.28 4.89 -16.15
C ARG A 21 -9.57 5.90 -17.04
N THR A 22 -8.52 5.48 -17.72
CA THR A 22 -7.71 6.32 -18.61
C THR A 22 -8.32 6.40 -20.01
N GLU A 23 -7.92 7.39 -20.81
CA GLU A 23 -8.47 7.63 -22.15
C GLU A 23 -8.21 6.48 -23.13
N ASP A 24 -7.08 5.77 -22.96
CA ASP A 24 -6.72 4.57 -23.73
C ASP A 24 -7.49 3.31 -23.29
N GLY A 25 -8.40 3.44 -22.33
CA GLY A 25 -9.27 2.37 -21.86
C GLY A 25 -8.69 1.49 -20.76
N LEU A 26 -7.48 1.80 -20.26
CA LEU A 26 -6.87 1.16 -19.10
C LEU A 26 -7.39 1.76 -17.78
N TYR A 27 -6.80 1.34 -16.66
CA TYR A 27 -7.14 1.80 -15.32
C TYR A 27 -5.89 2.14 -14.52
N ASP A 28 -5.94 3.29 -13.85
CA ASP A 28 -4.98 3.68 -12.82
C ASP A 28 -5.64 3.59 -11.45
N ALA A 29 -4.88 3.17 -10.44
CA ALA A 29 -5.37 3.12 -9.08
C ALA A 29 -4.32 3.63 -8.08
N VAL A 30 -4.79 4.42 -7.10
CA VAL A 30 -3.97 4.94 -6.02
C VAL A 30 -4.60 4.51 -4.70
N SER A 31 -3.79 3.88 -3.84
CA SER A 31 -4.17 3.59 -2.47
C SER A 31 -3.40 4.47 -1.49
N TRP A 32 -4.08 5.02 -0.49
CA TRP A 32 -3.45 5.75 0.60
C TRP A 32 -3.65 5.03 1.92
N LEU A 33 -2.54 4.84 2.64
CA LEU A 33 -2.53 4.46 4.04
C LEU A 33 -2.45 5.72 4.90
N THR A 34 -3.49 5.99 5.68
CA THR A 34 -3.43 6.98 6.76
C THR A 34 -3.25 6.23 8.07
N PHE A 35 -2.20 6.55 8.81
CA PHE A 35 -1.92 5.97 10.12
C PHE A 35 -1.35 7.05 11.04
N ILE A 36 -1.39 6.80 12.35
CA ILE A 36 -0.71 7.65 13.34
C ILE A 36 0.69 7.06 13.56
N PRO A 37 1.78 7.78 13.20
CA PRO A 37 3.13 7.30 13.45
C PRO A 37 3.38 7.13 14.94
N GLN A 38 4.06 6.05 15.30
CA GLN A 38 4.49 5.77 16.67
C GLN A 38 6.01 5.71 16.75
N THR A 39 6.58 5.91 17.94
CA THR A 39 8.02 5.75 18.14
C THR A 39 8.53 4.34 17.79
N SER A 40 7.68 3.32 17.93
CA SER A 40 7.97 1.95 17.49
C SER A 40 8.04 1.79 15.96
N ASP A 41 7.58 2.78 15.19
CA ASP A 41 7.69 2.76 13.72
C ASP A 41 9.05 3.22 13.22
N HIS A 42 9.90 3.73 14.11
CA HIS A 42 11.27 4.04 13.75
C HIS A 42 11.99 2.76 13.28
N ASN A 43 12.56 2.81 12.07
CA ASN A 43 13.15 1.65 11.38
C ASN A 43 12.17 0.49 11.08
N THR A 44 10.87 0.70 11.18
CA THR A 44 9.87 -0.31 10.81
C THR A 44 9.56 -0.25 9.32
N SER A 45 9.59 -1.41 8.65
CA SER A 45 9.19 -1.56 7.25
C SER A 45 7.67 -1.47 7.12
N PHE A 46 7.22 -0.64 6.18
CA PHE A 46 5.86 -0.60 5.67
C PHE A 46 5.84 -1.20 4.27
N GLY A 47 4.80 -1.96 3.97
CA GLY A 47 4.65 -2.60 2.66
C GLY A 47 3.34 -2.22 1.97
N CYS A 48 3.40 -2.06 0.65
CA CYS A 48 2.24 -1.99 -0.23
C CYS A 48 2.24 -3.21 -1.16
N GLU A 49 1.33 -4.14 -0.93
CA GLU A 49 1.13 -5.31 -1.78
C GLU A 49 0.01 -5.06 -2.79
N VAL A 50 0.29 -5.31 -4.06
CA VAL A 50 -0.65 -5.22 -5.17
C VAL A 50 -0.91 -6.61 -5.74
N GLN A 51 -2.17 -7.03 -5.67
CA GLN A 51 -2.68 -8.23 -6.34
C GLN A 51 -3.54 -7.84 -7.54
N HIS A 52 -3.21 -8.33 -8.73
CA HIS A 52 -3.96 -8.08 -9.96
C HIS A 52 -4.01 -9.38 -10.79
N THR A 53 -5.09 -9.61 -11.53
CA THR A 53 -5.29 -10.88 -12.27
C THR A 53 -4.26 -11.11 -13.36
N ALA A 54 -3.68 -10.04 -13.91
CA ALA A 54 -2.60 -10.12 -14.89
C ALA A 54 -1.22 -10.43 -14.27
N LEU A 55 -1.09 -10.41 -12.93
CA LEU A 55 0.16 -10.73 -12.25
C LEU A 55 0.21 -12.23 -11.90
N VAL A 56 1.34 -12.87 -12.20
CA VAL A 56 1.59 -14.28 -11.81
C VAL A 56 1.66 -14.44 -10.29
N LYS A 57 2.18 -13.43 -9.60
CA LYS A 57 2.27 -13.34 -8.14
C LYS A 57 2.07 -11.89 -7.69
N PRO A 58 1.63 -11.64 -6.44
CA PRO A 58 1.54 -10.29 -5.91
C PRO A 58 2.89 -9.57 -5.97
N ILE A 59 2.85 -8.25 -6.19
CA ILE A 59 4.03 -7.38 -6.10
C ILE A 59 3.96 -6.67 -4.75
N LEU A 60 5.02 -6.79 -3.95
CA LEU A 60 5.18 -6.10 -2.68
C LEU A 60 6.29 -5.07 -2.82
N GLU A 61 5.97 -3.81 -2.53
CA GLU A 61 6.94 -2.74 -2.37
C GLU A 61 7.07 -2.37 -0.89
N GLU A 62 8.29 -2.41 -0.36
CA GLU A 62 8.59 -2.10 1.04
C GLU A 62 9.38 -0.80 1.17
N PHE A 63 9.09 -0.04 2.22
CA PHE A 63 9.77 1.22 2.53
C PHE A 63 9.76 1.52 4.03
N THR A 64 10.76 2.27 4.49
CA THR A 64 10.83 2.77 5.86
C THR A 64 10.47 4.26 5.86
N PRO A 65 9.35 4.68 6.46
CA PRO A 65 8.99 6.09 6.52
C PRO A 65 9.99 6.86 7.41
N HIS A 66 10.30 8.09 7.01
CA HIS A 66 11.04 9.01 7.86
C HIS A 66 10.08 9.60 8.90
N ILE A 67 10.34 9.36 10.18
CA ILE A 67 9.52 9.83 11.30
C ILE A 67 10.38 10.78 12.13
N THR A 68 9.98 12.05 12.19
CA THR A 68 10.62 13.14 12.94
C THR A 68 9.63 13.79 13.87
#